data_AF-A0A7M4DQL8-F1
#
_entry.id   AF-A0A7M4DQL8-F1
#
_cell.length_a   1.000
_cell.length_b   1.000
_cell.length_c   1.000
_cell.angle_alpha   90.00
_cell.angle_beta   90.00
_cell.angle_gamma   90.00
#
_symmetry.space_group_name_H-M   'P 1'
#
loop_
_entity.id
_entity.type
_entity.pdbx_description
1 polymer ?
#
loop_
_entity_poly.entity_id
_entity_poly.type
_entity_poly.pdbx_seq_one_letter_code
_entity_poly.pdbx_strand_id
1 'polypeptide(L)'
;MKLAPLWDQRPGTCDSIVPMEHPPEASASAPRRRTVVAAALVVVIVVGLALQLVRHLPGSGVAGTAAYAVAAVLAVALVWPNWSTASVASVGTGASCAMEVAQLTPLPGMISGTFPAARLLLGANFDPVDLVVLAIAGALSGLLLARGRRRL
;
A
#
# COMPACT_ATOMS: atom_id res chain seq x y z
N MET A 1 70.06 -51.77 -3.74
CA MET A 1 69.59 -50.65 -4.57
C MET A 1 68.10 -50.51 -4.33
N LYS A 2 67.71 -49.48 -3.57
CA LYS A 2 66.36 -49.19 -3.09
C LYS A 2 65.91 -47.94 -3.84
N LEU A 3 64.67 -47.90 -4.36
CA LEU A 3 63.78 -46.74 -4.51
C LEU A 3 62.64 -47.09 -5.50
N ALA A 4 61.40 -47.08 -5.00
CA ALA A 4 60.20 -46.91 -5.81
C ALA A 4 59.64 -45.52 -5.48
N PRO A 5 59.30 -44.66 -6.46
CA PRO A 5 58.70 -43.36 -6.15
C PRO A 5 57.18 -43.47 -6.00
N LEU A 6 56.70 -42.92 -4.88
CA LEU A 6 55.34 -42.41 -4.71
C LEU A 6 55.10 -41.25 -5.68
N TRP A 7 54.13 -41.38 -6.58
CA TRP A 7 53.38 -40.20 -7.07
C TRP A 7 52.01 -40.57 -7.64
N ASP A 8 51.30 -41.46 -6.95
CA ASP A 8 49.86 -41.23 -6.76
C ASP A 8 49.03 -40.98 -8.03
N GLN A 9 48.48 -42.08 -8.54
CA GLN A 9 47.37 -42.12 -9.47
C GLN A 9 46.26 -41.13 -9.10
N ARG A 10 45.97 -40.14 -9.96
CA ARG A 10 44.65 -39.50 -10.00
C ARG A 10 44.14 -39.32 -11.43
N PRO A 11 43.04 -40.01 -11.80
CA PRO A 11 42.21 -39.61 -12.91
C PRO A 11 41.32 -38.44 -12.47
N GLY A 12 41.40 -37.29 -13.15
CA GLY A 12 40.65 -36.09 -12.79
C GLY A 12 40.43 -35.22 -14.02
N THR A 13 39.33 -35.50 -14.70
CA THR A 13 38.72 -34.78 -15.82
C THR A 13 38.97 -33.27 -15.78
N CYS A 14 39.46 -32.72 -16.90
CA CYS A 14 39.49 -31.28 -17.15
C CYS A 14 38.09 -30.68 -16.95
N ASP A 15 38.05 -29.68 -16.08
CA ASP A 15 37.05 -28.62 -15.91
C ASP A 15 35.89 -28.66 -16.90
N SER A 16 34.76 -29.21 -16.44
CA SER A 16 33.46 -28.74 -16.88
C SER A 16 33.35 -27.27 -16.49
N ILE A 17 33.45 -26.37 -17.47
CA ILE A 17 32.95 -25.00 -17.36
C ILE A 17 31.49 -25.13 -16.92
N VAL A 18 31.23 -24.86 -15.64
CA VAL A 18 29.87 -24.70 -15.13
C VAL A 18 29.32 -23.46 -15.84
N PRO A 19 28.25 -23.56 -16.65
CA PRO A 19 27.57 -22.37 -17.11
C PRO A 19 27.11 -21.62 -15.85
N MET A 20 27.56 -20.38 -15.66
CA MET A 20 26.88 -19.49 -14.73
C MET A 20 25.47 -19.32 -15.27
N GLU A 21 24.53 -20.11 -14.76
CA GLU A 21 23.13 -19.73 -14.80
C GLU A 21 23.03 -18.42 -14.02
N HIS A 22 22.96 -17.31 -14.76
CA HIS A 22 22.34 -16.10 -14.24
C HIS A 22 20.98 -16.55 -13.72
N PRO A 23 20.65 -16.46 -12.43
CA PRO A 23 19.29 -16.73 -11.99
C PRO A 23 18.39 -15.71 -12.70
N PRO A 24 17.54 -16.13 -13.66
CA PRO A 24 16.45 -15.27 -14.05
C PRO A 24 15.42 -15.33 -12.91
N GLU A 25 14.55 -14.34 -12.85
CA GLU A 25 13.25 -14.43 -12.14
C GLU A 25 13.14 -14.00 -10.67
N ALA A 26 14.14 -13.39 -10.02
CA ALA A 26 13.91 -12.79 -8.70
C ALA A 26 13.15 -11.43 -8.73
N SER A 27 12.80 -10.87 -9.90
CA SER A 27 12.37 -9.46 -10.00
C SER A 27 11.02 -9.20 -10.70
N ALA A 28 10.31 -10.23 -11.18
CA ALA A 28 9.08 -10.03 -11.94
C ALA A 28 7.82 -9.70 -11.07
N SER A 29 7.88 -9.95 -9.76
CA SER A 29 6.73 -9.79 -8.86
C SER A 29 6.49 -8.35 -8.36
N ALA A 30 7.57 -7.58 -8.15
CA ALA A 30 7.48 -6.21 -7.63
C ALA A 30 6.74 -5.21 -8.56
N PRO A 31 6.98 -5.20 -9.88
CA PRO A 31 6.26 -4.31 -10.81
C PRO A 31 4.76 -4.61 -10.85
N ARG A 32 4.39 -5.89 -10.92
CA ARG A 32 2.99 -6.34 -10.98
C ARG A 32 2.19 -5.91 -9.76
N ARG A 33 2.78 -6.07 -8.56
CA ARG A 33 2.14 -5.63 -7.30
C ARG A 33 1.87 -4.13 -7.29
N ARG A 34 2.83 -3.32 -7.73
CA ARG A 34 2.68 -1.85 -7.75
C ARG A 34 1.56 -1.42 -8.69
N THR A 35 1.46 -2.04 -9.87
CA THR A 35 0.37 -1.79 -10.83
C THR A 35 -1.00 -2.13 -10.25
N VAL A 36 -1.13 -3.26 -9.54
CA VAL A 36 -2.40 -3.64 -8.89
C VAL A 36 -2.81 -2.65 -7.80
N VAL A 37 -1.87 -2.22 -6.94
CA VAL A 37 -2.15 -1.23 -5.89
C VAL A 37 -2.54 0.11 -6.50
N ALA A 38 -1.84 0.56 -7.55
CA ALA A 38 -2.16 1.79 -8.26
C ALA A 38 -3.55 1.73 -8.93
N ALA A 39 -3.88 0.63 -9.60
CA ALA A 39 -5.19 0.43 -10.21
C ALA A 39 -6.31 0.42 -9.16
N ALA A 40 -6.10 -0.28 -8.04
CA ALA A 40 -7.05 -0.29 -6.93
C ALA A 40 -7.26 1.12 -6.35
N LEU A 41 -6.18 1.89 -6.16
CA LEU A 41 -6.25 3.27 -5.69
C LEU A 41 -7.08 4.14 -6.64
N VAL A 42 -6.83 4.05 -7.96
CA VAL A 42 -7.61 4.80 -8.96
C VAL A 42 -9.09 4.44 -8.89
N VAL A 43 -9.44 3.15 -8.82
CA VAL A 43 -10.83 2.71 -8.71
C VAL A 43 -11.48 3.29 -7.45
N VAL A 44 -10.82 3.22 -6.30
CA VAL A 44 -11.35 3.76 -5.04
C VAL A 44 -11.53 5.27 -5.10
N ILE A 45 -10.60 6.01 -5.71
CA ILE A 45 -10.74 7.46 -5.92
C ILE A 45 -11.97 7.75 -6.80
N VAL A 46 -12.14 7.03 -7.92
CA VAL A 46 -13.30 7.21 -8.80
C VAL A 46 -14.60 6.91 -8.06
N VAL A 47 -14.66 5.85 -7.25
CA VAL A 47 -15.83 5.53 -6.42
C VAL A 47 -16.09 6.64 -5.40
N GLY A 48 -15.06 7.13 -4.70
CA GLY A 48 -15.19 8.23 -3.75
C GLY A 48 -15.71 9.52 -4.39
N LEU A 49 -15.22 9.84 -5.59
CA LEU A 49 -15.72 10.98 -6.37
C LEU A 49 -17.17 10.77 -6.84
N ALA A 50 -17.53 9.56 -7.27
CA ALA A 50 -18.91 9.23 -7.67
C ALA A 50 -19.88 9.35 -6.48
N LEU A 51 -19.45 8.97 -5.26
CA LEU A 51 -20.25 9.12 -4.04
C LEU A 51 -20.60 10.59 -3.75
N GLN A 52 -19.79 11.55 -4.19
CA GLN A 52 -20.12 12.97 -4.05
C GLN A 52 -21.36 13.37 -4.84
N LEU A 53 -21.65 12.69 -5.96
CA LEU A 53 -22.84 12.94 -6.78
C LEU A 53 -24.14 12.52 -6.08
N VAL A 54 -24.04 11.59 -5.13
CA VAL A 54 -25.16 11.00 -4.40
C VAL A 54 -25.10 11.27 -2.90
N ARG A 55 -24.37 12.32 -2.49
CA ARG A 55 -24.11 12.67 -1.09
C ARG A 55 -25.35 12.95 -0.21
N HIS A 56 -26.51 13.09 -0.85
CA HIS A 56 -27.81 13.32 -0.21
C HIS A 56 -28.49 12.01 0.21
N LEU A 57 -28.01 10.86 -0.28
CA LEU A 57 -28.57 9.56 0.05
C LEU A 57 -28.09 9.07 1.42
N PRO A 58 -28.93 8.34 2.18
CA PRO A 58 -28.51 7.72 3.43
C PRO A 58 -27.28 6.83 3.25
N GLY A 59 -26.29 6.97 4.14
CA GLY A 59 -25.08 6.14 4.14
C GLY A 59 -23.98 6.56 3.14
N SER A 60 -24.22 7.52 2.25
CA SER A 60 -23.19 8.01 1.32
C SER A 60 -21.98 8.62 2.04
N GLY A 61 -22.21 9.25 3.20
CA GLY A 61 -21.15 9.78 4.06
C GLY A 61 -20.23 8.68 4.56
N VAL A 62 -20.79 7.65 5.21
CA VAL A 62 -20.05 6.47 5.70
C VAL A 62 -19.28 5.78 4.57
N ALA A 63 -19.91 5.60 3.41
CA ALA A 63 -19.25 5.01 2.24
C ALA A 63 -18.08 5.87 1.75
N GLY A 64 -18.25 7.19 1.73
CA GLY A 64 -17.21 8.15 1.37
C GLY A 64 -16.04 8.11 2.34
N THR A 65 -16.31 8.11 3.65
CA THR A 65 -15.30 8.00 4.71
C THR A 65 -14.52 6.69 4.59
N ALA A 66 -15.20 5.57 4.35
CA ALA A 66 -14.54 4.28 4.13
C ALA A 66 -13.64 4.30 2.87
N ALA A 67 -14.13 4.86 1.76
CA ALA A 67 -13.34 5.01 0.53
C ALA A 67 -12.11 5.89 0.75
N TYR A 68 -12.25 6.96 1.53
CA TYR A 68 -11.14 7.85 1.89
C TYR A 68 -10.03 7.12 2.68
N ALA A 69 -10.39 6.36 3.73
CA ALA A 69 -9.43 5.56 4.48
C ALA A 69 -8.70 4.53 3.60
N VAL A 70 -9.45 3.83 2.73
CA VAL A 70 -8.87 2.86 1.79
C VAL A 70 -7.89 3.54 0.85
N ALA A 71 -8.27 4.70 0.27
CA ALA A 71 -7.40 5.46 -0.61
C ALA A 71 -6.13 5.93 0.10
N ALA A 72 -6.24 6.44 1.33
CA ALA A 72 -5.09 6.86 2.13
C ALA A 72 -4.11 5.69 2.38
N VAL A 73 -4.62 4.53 2.81
CA VAL A 73 -3.79 3.33 3.02
C VAL A 73 -3.13 2.85 1.73
N LEU A 74 -3.86 2.82 0.60
CA LEU A 74 -3.31 2.42 -0.69
C LEU A 74 -2.27 3.43 -1.22
N ALA A 75 -2.46 4.73 -0.99
CA ALA A 75 -1.50 5.76 -1.33
C ALA A 75 -0.19 5.57 -0.57
N VAL A 76 -0.25 5.33 0.75
CA VAL A 76 0.95 5.01 1.54
C VAL A 76 1.61 3.72 1.03
N ALA A 77 0.84 2.70 0.71
CA ALA A 77 1.35 1.44 0.15
C ALA A 77 2.08 1.63 -1.19
N LEU A 78 1.60 2.56 -2.01
CA LEU A 78 2.15 2.88 -3.32
C LEU A 78 3.44 3.71 -3.23
N VAL A 79 3.49 4.67 -2.29
CA VAL A 79 4.65 5.55 -2.06
C VAL A 79 5.76 4.82 -1.31
N TRP A 80 5.44 4.02 -0.29
CA TRP A 80 6.40 3.26 0.52
C TRP A 80 6.21 1.74 0.36
N PRO A 81 6.60 1.16 -0.79
CA PRO A 81 6.33 -0.25 -1.11
C PRO A 81 7.02 -1.25 -0.19
N ASN A 82 8.12 -0.84 0.46
CA ASN A 82 8.95 -1.68 1.34
C ASN A 82 8.47 -1.72 2.78
N TRP A 83 7.50 -0.88 3.17
CA TRP A 83 6.98 -0.88 4.53
C TRP A 83 6.15 -2.13 4.83
N SER A 84 6.07 -2.47 6.12
CA SER A 84 5.16 -3.52 6.59
C SER A 84 3.70 -3.10 6.33
N THR A 85 2.80 -4.06 6.10
CA THR A 85 1.38 -3.75 5.88
C THR A 85 0.73 -3.12 7.10
N ALA A 86 1.21 -3.45 8.30
CA ALA A 86 0.78 -2.80 9.54
C ALA A 86 1.20 -1.32 9.55
N SER A 87 2.46 -0.99 9.26
CA SER A 87 2.94 0.40 9.19
C SER A 87 2.17 1.21 8.15
N VAL A 88 1.94 0.64 6.97
CA VAL A 88 1.17 1.27 5.90
C VAL A 88 -0.26 1.57 6.34
N ALA A 89 -0.94 0.59 6.93
CA ALA A 89 -2.31 0.76 7.43
C ALA A 89 -2.38 1.78 8.56
N SER A 90 -1.46 1.71 9.53
CA SER A 90 -1.40 2.65 10.65
C SER A 90 -1.16 4.09 10.19
N VAL A 91 -0.24 4.31 9.25
CA VAL A 91 0.05 5.68 8.77
C VAL A 91 -1.08 6.23 7.92
N GLY A 92 -1.64 5.44 7.00
CA GLY A 92 -2.78 5.90 6.19
C GLY A 92 -4.03 6.20 7.05
N THR A 93 -4.33 5.31 8.01
CA THR A 93 -5.45 5.49 8.94
C THR A 93 -5.20 6.65 9.89
N GLY A 94 -4.02 6.71 10.49
CA GLY A 94 -3.64 7.77 11.43
C GLY A 94 -3.65 9.16 10.80
N ALA A 95 -3.16 9.30 9.57
CA ALA A 95 -3.25 10.55 8.82
C ALA A 95 -4.72 10.94 8.54
N SER A 96 -5.57 9.97 8.21
CA SER A 96 -7.00 10.22 8.00
C SER A 96 -7.70 10.68 9.29
N CYS A 97 -7.46 9.98 10.41
CA CYS A 97 -7.99 10.38 11.72
C CYS A 97 -7.46 11.75 12.17
N ALA A 98 -6.19 12.07 11.87
CA ALA A 98 -5.62 13.38 12.18
C ALA A 98 -6.32 14.50 11.40
N MET A 99 -6.66 14.28 10.13
CA MET A 99 -7.45 15.23 9.35
C MET A 99 -8.86 15.40 9.92
N GLU A 100 -9.49 14.31 10.35
CA GLU A 100 -10.81 14.33 10.98
C GLU A 100 -10.80 15.13 12.29
N VAL A 101 -9.83 14.87 13.17
CA VAL A 101 -9.65 15.63 14.42
C VAL A 101 -9.29 17.10 14.15
N ALA A 102 -8.53 17.39 13.10
CA ALA A 102 -8.18 18.76 12.73
C ALA A 102 -9.41 19.61 12.37
N GLN A 103 -10.54 19.00 12.00
CA GLN A 103 -11.80 19.70 11.74
C GLN A 103 -12.50 20.21 13.00
N LEU A 104 -12.01 19.87 14.20
CA LEU A 104 -12.35 20.57 15.43
C LEU A 104 -11.77 22.00 15.46
N THR A 105 -10.92 22.34 14.49
CA THR A 105 -10.36 23.69 14.30
C THR A 105 -10.94 24.36 13.05
N PRO A 106 -10.86 25.69 12.92
CA PRO A 106 -11.27 26.39 11.70
C PRO A 106 -10.33 26.19 10.50
N LEU A 107 -9.10 25.67 10.71
CA LEU A 107 -8.06 25.63 9.70
C LEU A 107 -8.48 24.90 8.40
N PRO A 108 -9.07 23.68 8.46
CA PRO A 108 -9.53 22.99 7.26
C PRO A 108 -10.58 23.78 6.46
N GLY A 109 -11.47 24.47 7.18
CA GLY A 109 -12.50 25.32 6.61
C GLY A 109 -11.92 26.55 5.90
N MET A 110 -10.90 27.20 6.48
CA MET A 110 -10.22 28.34 5.87
C MET A 110 -9.49 27.94 4.58
N ILE A 111 -8.74 26.83 4.61
CA ILE A 111 -8.03 26.33 3.41
C ILE A 111 -9.03 26.01 2.30
N SER A 112 -10.13 25.34 2.67
CA SER A 112 -11.21 24.99 1.75
C SER A 112 -11.97 26.20 1.21
N GLY A 113 -12.03 27.30 1.96
CA GLY A 113 -12.62 28.56 1.50
C GLY A 113 -11.81 29.20 0.37
N THR A 114 -10.48 29.08 0.42
CA THR A 114 -9.57 29.60 -0.62
C THR A 114 -9.42 28.60 -1.78
N PHE A 115 -9.36 27.30 -1.50
CA PHE A 115 -9.23 26.24 -2.48
C PHE A 115 -10.30 25.16 -2.28
N PRO A 116 -11.48 25.28 -2.94
CA PRO A 116 -12.63 24.41 -2.70
C PRO A 116 -12.36 22.91 -2.86
N ALA A 117 -11.44 22.54 -3.75
CA ALA A 117 -11.05 21.15 -3.97
C ALA A 117 -10.36 20.52 -2.74
N ALA A 118 -9.80 21.32 -1.83
CA ALA A 118 -9.21 20.83 -0.59
C ALA A 118 -10.22 20.08 0.29
N ARG A 119 -11.53 20.37 0.19
CA ARG A 119 -12.58 19.66 0.94
C ARG A 119 -12.60 18.15 0.69
N LEU A 120 -12.13 17.70 -0.48
CA LEU A 120 -12.04 16.27 -0.80
C LEU A 120 -10.99 15.54 0.05
N LEU A 121 -9.96 16.26 0.50
CA LEU A 121 -8.89 15.71 1.34
C LEU A 121 -9.07 16.07 2.81
N LEU A 122 -9.48 17.31 3.08
CA LEU A 122 -9.59 17.85 4.43
C LEU A 122 -10.92 17.52 5.11
N GLY A 123 -11.93 17.11 4.35
CA GLY A 123 -13.29 16.93 4.83
C GLY A 123 -14.02 18.27 5.04
N ALA A 124 -15.11 18.23 5.80
CA ALA A 124 -15.97 19.39 6.04
C ALA A 124 -16.25 19.62 7.52
N ASN A 125 -16.71 18.59 8.22
CA ASN A 125 -17.18 18.68 9.59
C ASN A 125 -16.82 17.39 10.33
N PHE A 126 -16.34 17.56 11.56
CA PHE A 126 -16.00 16.43 12.42
C PHE A 126 -17.24 15.59 12.76
N ASP A 127 -17.14 14.28 12.56
CA ASP A 127 -18.08 13.28 13.02
C ASP A 127 -17.35 12.14 13.76
N PRO A 128 -17.63 11.89 15.07
CA PRO A 128 -17.05 10.77 15.80
C PRO A 128 -17.26 9.40 15.14
N VAL A 129 -18.35 9.23 14.39
CA VAL A 129 -18.62 7.98 13.64
C VAL A 129 -17.58 7.78 12.56
N ASP A 130 -17.10 8.86 11.93
CA ASP A 130 -16.09 8.78 10.89
C ASP A 130 -14.77 8.22 11.42
N LEU A 131 -14.36 8.53 12.66
CA LEU A 131 -13.18 7.92 13.28
C LEU A 131 -13.28 6.39 13.36
N VAL A 132 -14.46 5.86 13.69
CA VAL A 132 -14.70 4.41 13.75
C VAL A 132 -14.65 3.81 12.35
N VAL A 133 -15.28 4.46 11.38
CA VAL A 133 -15.30 4.01 9.97
C VAL A 133 -13.89 4.02 9.39
N LEU A 134 -13.11 5.09 9.61
CA LEU A 134 -11.72 5.21 9.19
C LEU A 134 -10.88 4.08 9.77
N ALA A 135 -11.02 3.79 11.07
CA ALA A 135 -10.30 2.72 11.75
C ALA A 135 -10.63 1.33 11.18
N ILE A 136 -11.92 1.02 10.98
CA ILE A 136 -12.37 -0.26 10.43
C ILE A 136 -11.90 -0.42 8.98
N ALA A 137 -12.15 0.57 8.13
CA ALA A 137 -11.76 0.53 6.71
C ALA A 137 -10.24 0.44 6.54
N GLY A 138 -9.48 1.16 7.37
CA GLY A 138 -8.02 1.10 7.41
C GLY A 138 -7.49 -0.27 7.82
N ALA A 139 -8.05 -0.86 8.88
CA ALA A 139 -7.70 -2.21 9.34
C ALA A 139 -8.00 -3.28 8.27
N LEU A 140 -9.18 -3.22 7.65
CA LEU A 140 -9.57 -4.13 6.57
C LEU A 140 -8.64 -3.98 5.35
N SER A 141 -8.28 -2.75 4.98
CA SER A 141 -7.34 -2.47 3.90
C SER A 141 -5.95 -3.05 4.19
N GLY A 142 -5.44 -2.87 5.41
CA GLY A 142 -4.18 -3.46 5.86
C GLY A 142 -4.20 -4.99 5.79
N LEU A 143 -5.31 -5.62 6.20
CA LEU A 143 -5.49 -7.06 6.13
C LEU A 143 -5.54 -7.57 4.67
N LEU A 144 -6.23 -6.86 3.78
CA LEU A 144 -6.28 -7.19 2.35
C LEU A 144 -4.90 -7.06 1.69
N LEU A 145 -4.15 -6.00 2.00
CA LEU A 145 -2.77 -5.85 1.55
C LEU A 145 -1.87 -6.98 2.07
N ALA A 146 -2.01 -7.36 3.34
CA ALA A 146 -1.25 -8.47 3.93
C ALA A 146 -1.56 -9.80 3.22
N ARG A 147 -2.83 -10.05 2.89
CA ARG A 147 -3.24 -11.24 2.11
C ARG A 147 -2.74 -11.20 0.68
N GLY A 148 -2.80 -10.04 0.01
CA GLY A 148 -2.30 -9.86 -1.35
C GLY A 148 -0.79 -10.13 -1.45
N ARG A 149 -0.01 -9.71 -0.45
CA ARG A 149 1.45 -9.97 -0.39
C ARG A 149 1.81 -11.45 -0.23
N ARG A 150 0.90 -12.30 0.24
CA ARG A 150 1.13 -13.75 0.36
C ARG A 150 0.78 -14.52 -0.92
N ARG A 151 0.10 -13.88 -1.88
CA ARG A 151 -0.47 -14.54 -3.07
C ARG A 151 0.21 -14.13 -4.39
N LEU A 152 1.09 -13.15 -4.35
CA LEU A 152 1.83 -12.57 -5.49
C LEU A 152 3.33 -12.80 -5.29
#